data_AF-A0A6G3D349-F1
#
_entry.id   AF-A0A6G3D349-F1
#
_cell.length_a   1.000
_cell.length_b   1.000
_cell.length_c   1.000
_cell.angle_alpha   90.00
_cell.angle_beta   90.00
_cell.angle_gamma   90.00
#
_symmetry.space_group_name_H-M   'P 1'
#
loop_
_entity.id
_entity.type
_entity.pdbx_description
1 polymer ?
#
loop_
_entity_poly.entity_id
_entity_poly.type
_entity_poly.pdbx_seq_one_letter_code
_entity_poly.pdbx_strand_id
1 'polypeptide(L)'
;DRDRIARDLHDLVIQRLFATGMMLESAQRRSAVPEVRDGVGGAVDELDVTIQEIRSAIFALQQPAEAPTGLRTRVLREITMAAVPLGFTPSHRFVGPVDTAVGDLTGKNLIAALRETLSNAFRHAHADRIEVVVDATATLPDGRPGVRLTVADDGVGVPEGGRRSGLHNLERRAETVGGASRLGPGIGADGGGTTVLWEAPY
;
A
#
# COMPACT_ATOMS: atom_id res chain seq x y z
N ASP A 1 9.73 -28.14 -0.51
CA ASP A 1 9.54 -28.06 0.96
C ASP A 1 10.38 -27.01 1.66
N ARG A 2 11.68 -26.86 1.39
CA ARG A 2 12.52 -25.85 2.05
C ARG A 2 12.05 -24.40 1.80
N ASP A 3 11.64 -24.09 0.57
CA ASP A 3 11.08 -22.77 0.20
C ASP A 3 9.69 -22.51 0.77
N ARG A 4 8.95 -23.58 1.10
CA ARG A 4 7.63 -23.49 1.75
C ARG A 4 7.79 -23.21 3.24
N ILE A 5 8.70 -23.91 3.90
CA ILE A 5 9.01 -23.68 5.32
C ILE A 5 9.60 -22.28 5.54
N ALA A 6 10.48 -21.82 4.63
CA ALA A 6 10.99 -20.45 4.68
C ALA A 6 9.84 -19.43 4.55
N ARG A 7 8.91 -19.62 3.60
CA ARG A 7 7.71 -18.77 3.46
C ARG A 7 6.86 -18.73 4.71
N ASP A 8 6.47 -19.89 5.24
CA ASP A 8 5.60 -19.99 6.42
C ASP A 8 6.27 -19.32 7.64
N LEU A 9 7.60 -19.45 7.77
CA LEU A 9 8.37 -18.80 8.84
C LEU A 9 8.44 -17.28 8.65
N HIS A 10 8.66 -16.82 7.42
CA HIS A 10 8.71 -15.40 7.11
C HIS A 10 7.35 -14.71 7.25
N ASP A 11 6.26 -15.36 6.83
CA ASP A 11 4.91 -14.83 7.01
C ASP A 11 4.60 -14.67 8.50
N LEU A 12 5.02 -15.63 9.33
CA LEU A 12 4.92 -15.52 10.78
C LEU A 12 5.77 -14.38 11.36
N VAL A 13 6.99 -14.16 10.84
CA VAL A 13 7.85 -13.04 11.26
C VAL A 13 7.20 -11.70 10.86
N ILE A 14 6.72 -11.58 9.63
CA ILE A 14 6.03 -10.39 9.11
C ILE A 14 4.78 -10.11 9.95
N GLN A 15 3.95 -11.12 10.23
CA GLN A 15 2.77 -10.99 11.09
C GLN A 15 3.12 -10.48 12.50
N ARG A 16 4.21 -10.97 13.10
CA ARG A 16 4.66 -10.51 14.43
C ARG A 16 5.16 -9.08 14.39
N LEU A 17 5.88 -8.68 13.34
CA LEU A 17 6.32 -7.30 13.16
C LEU A 17 5.11 -6.36 12.99
N PHE A 18 4.09 -6.75 12.22
CA PHE A 18 2.83 -6.02 12.13
C PHE A 18 2.12 -5.91 13.48
N ALA A 19 2.00 -7.02 14.22
CA ALA A 19 1.39 -7.00 15.56
C ALA A 19 2.14 -6.05 16.50
N THR A 20 3.47 -6.02 16.40
CA THR A 20 4.32 -5.11 17.18
C THR A 20 4.09 -3.65 16.77
N GLY A 21 4.00 -3.36 15.47
CA GLY A 21 3.59 -2.06 14.94
C GLY A 21 2.23 -1.60 15.50
N MET A 22 1.22 -2.46 15.48
CA MET A 22 -0.11 -2.16 16.05
C MET A 22 -0.06 -1.88 17.57
N MET A 23 0.76 -2.63 18.33
CA MET A 23 0.96 -2.39 19.76
C MET A 23 1.64 -1.03 20.01
N LEU A 24 2.62 -0.67 19.19
CA LEU A 24 3.31 0.61 19.25
C LEU A 24 2.37 1.77 18.91
N GLU A 25 1.60 1.68 17.83
CA GLU A 25 0.58 2.68 17.50
C GLU A 25 -0.46 2.85 18.63
N SER A 26 -0.85 1.75 19.26
CA SER A 26 -1.75 1.74 20.42
C SER A 26 -1.13 2.46 21.62
N ALA A 27 0.16 2.22 21.90
CA ALA A 27 0.90 2.94 22.95
C ALA A 27 1.07 4.43 22.62
N GLN A 28 1.34 4.76 21.36
CA GLN A 28 1.43 6.12 20.84
C GLN A 28 0.14 6.92 21.06
N ARG A 29 -1.03 6.29 20.85
CA ARG A 29 -2.34 6.91 21.09
C ARG A 29 -2.58 7.23 22.56
N ARG A 30 -2.07 6.42 23.49
CA ARG A 30 -2.21 6.61 24.94
C ARG A 30 -1.24 7.63 25.53
N SER A 31 -0.16 7.97 24.83
CA SER A 31 0.80 8.97 25.31
C SER A 31 0.24 10.39 25.18
N ALA A 32 0.42 11.22 26.21
CA ALA A 32 0.12 12.65 26.16
C ALA A 32 1.34 13.52 25.78
N VAL A 33 2.53 12.91 25.68
CA VAL A 33 3.80 13.60 25.44
C VAL A 33 4.11 13.59 23.93
N PRO A 34 4.20 14.76 23.26
CA PRO A 34 4.47 14.86 21.83
C PRO A 34 5.74 14.13 21.37
N GLU A 35 6.84 14.26 22.12
CA GLU A 35 8.12 13.64 21.77
C GLU A 35 8.05 12.10 21.80
N VAL A 36 7.28 11.54 22.73
CA VAL A 36 7.02 10.09 22.80
C VAL A 36 6.12 9.66 21.65
N ARG A 37 5.16 10.50 21.25
CA ARG A 37 4.34 10.23 20.07
C ARG A 37 5.20 10.18 18.82
N ASP A 38 6.09 11.14 18.64
CA ASP A 38 6.93 11.23 17.43
C ASP A 38 7.96 10.09 17.38
N GLY A 39 8.61 9.78 18.50
CA GLY A 39 9.56 8.66 18.59
C GLY A 39 8.92 7.29 18.32
N VAL A 40 7.72 7.04 18.85
CA VAL A 40 7.00 5.79 18.54
C VAL A 40 6.50 5.77 17.09
N GLY A 41 6.22 6.93 16.48
CA GLY A 41 5.90 7.03 15.06
C GLY A 41 7.08 6.61 14.18
N GLY A 42 8.28 7.11 14.49
CA GLY A 42 9.51 6.70 13.79
C GLY A 42 9.80 5.21 13.92
N ALA A 43 9.54 4.60 15.09
CA ALA A 43 9.71 3.16 15.28
C ALA A 43 8.71 2.32 14.45
N VAL A 44 7.48 2.81 14.25
CA VAL A 44 6.50 2.18 13.35
C VAL A 44 6.96 2.27 11.90
N ASP A 45 7.44 3.45 11.48
CA ASP A 45 7.98 3.64 10.12
C ASP A 45 9.19 2.71 9.86
N GLU A 46 10.07 2.53 10.84
CA GLU A 46 11.23 1.64 10.75
C GLU A 46 10.85 0.14 10.71
N LEU A 47 9.80 -0.24 11.45
CA LEU A 47 9.23 -1.59 11.34
C LEU A 47 8.63 -1.82 9.96
N ASP A 48 7.93 -0.84 9.39
CA ASP A 48 7.40 -0.95 8.04
C ASP A 48 8.51 -1.11 7.01
N VAL A 49 9.60 -0.34 7.12
CA VAL A 49 10.82 -0.50 6.30
C VAL A 49 11.40 -1.91 6.43
N THR A 50 11.55 -2.40 7.66
CA THR A 50 12.08 -3.75 7.93
C THR A 50 11.21 -4.84 7.31
N ILE A 51 9.88 -4.71 7.43
CA ILE A 51 8.93 -5.61 6.76
C ILE A 51 9.14 -5.57 5.24
N GLN A 52 9.43 -4.40 4.66
CA GLN A 52 9.71 -4.30 3.21
C GLN A 52 10.99 -4.99 2.78
N GLU A 53 12.06 -4.86 3.56
CA GLU A 53 13.33 -5.52 3.27
C GLU A 53 13.18 -7.04 3.30
N ILE A 54 12.48 -7.55 4.31
CA ILE A 54 12.18 -8.98 4.43
C ILE A 54 11.34 -9.46 3.22
N ARG A 55 10.26 -8.74 2.88
CA ARG A 55 9.40 -9.08 1.72
C ARG A 55 10.17 -9.06 0.40
N SER A 56 11.03 -8.07 0.21
CA SER A 56 11.86 -7.93 -0.99
C SER A 56 12.87 -9.07 -1.10
N ALA A 57 13.50 -9.45 0.01
CA ALA A 57 14.45 -10.55 0.06
C ALA A 57 13.79 -11.91 -0.24
N ILE A 58 12.64 -12.19 0.37
CA ILE A 58 11.88 -13.44 0.11
C ILE A 58 11.52 -13.57 -1.37
N PHE A 59 11.04 -12.48 -1.97
CA PHE A 59 10.64 -12.51 -3.36
C PHE A 59 11.86 -12.60 -4.31
N ALA A 60 12.97 -11.93 -4.00
CA ALA A 60 14.21 -12.06 -4.76
C ALA A 60 14.72 -13.52 -4.78
N LEU A 61 14.54 -14.25 -3.68
CA LEU A 61 14.86 -15.68 -3.59
C LEU A 61 13.92 -16.58 -4.42
N GLN A 62 12.72 -16.08 -4.76
CA GLN A 62 11.68 -16.86 -5.45
C GLN A 62 11.60 -16.59 -6.95
N GLN A 63 12.22 -15.51 -7.46
CA GLN A 63 12.16 -15.20 -8.88
C GLN A 63 13.23 -15.95 -9.68
N PRO A 64 12.86 -16.54 -10.84
CA PRO A 64 13.83 -16.85 -11.86
C PRO A 64 14.51 -15.56 -12.36
N ALA A 65 15.81 -15.64 -12.65
CA ALA A 65 16.67 -14.50 -12.99
C ALA A 65 16.23 -13.67 -14.22
N GLU A 66 15.24 -14.14 -15.00
CA GLU A 66 14.77 -13.53 -16.25
C GLU A 66 13.32 -13.02 -16.21
N ALA A 67 12.69 -12.94 -15.03
CA ALA A 67 11.31 -12.46 -14.95
C ALA A 67 11.18 -10.98 -15.39
N PRO A 68 10.24 -10.63 -16.30
CA PRO A 68 10.00 -9.25 -16.69
C PRO A 68 9.65 -8.36 -15.49
N THR A 69 10.44 -7.31 -15.28
CA THR A 69 10.37 -6.39 -14.11
C THR A 69 9.37 -5.23 -14.30
N GLY A 70 8.40 -5.38 -15.20
CA GLY A 70 7.40 -4.38 -15.51
C GLY A 70 6.56 -3.95 -14.30
N LEU A 71 5.98 -2.75 -14.37
CA LEU A 71 5.17 -2.19 -13.31
C LEU A 71 3.96 -3.08 -12.99
N ARG A 72 3.35 -3.72 -13.99
CA ARG A 72 2.26 -4.71 -13.77
C ARG A 72 2.71 -5.84 -12.86
N THR A 73 3.86 -6.46 -13.14
CA THR A 73 4.42 -7.54 -12.32
C THR A 73 4.67 -7.08 -10.89
N ARG A 74 5.17 -5.85 -10.71
CA ARG A 74 5.40 -5.27 -9.37
C ARG A 74 4.09 -5.01 -8.62
N VAL A 75 3.03 -4.54 -9.28
CA VAL A 75 1.70 -4.37 -8.68
C VAL A 75 1.12 -5.71 -8.25
N LEU A 76 1.13 -6.71 -9.14
CA LEU A 76 0.63 -8.05 -8.85
C LEU A 76 1.36 -8.71 -7.67
N ARG A 77 2.66 -8.44 -7.53
CA ARG A 77 3.45 -8.86 -6.38
C ARG A 77 2.93 -8.28 -5.08
N GLU A 78 2.72 -6.96 -5.00
CA GLU A 78 2.20 -6.33 -3.77
C GLU A 78 0.81 -6.87 -3.41
N ILE A 79 -0.06 -7.09 -4.41
CA ILE A 79 -1.39 -7.68 -4.21
C ILE A 79 -1.29 -9.11 -3.67
N THR A 80 -0.40 -9.92 -4.22
CA THR A 80 -0.18 -11.31 -3.77
C THR A 80 0.35 -11.34 -2.34
N MET A 81 1.29 -10.46 -2.01
CA MET A 81 1.85 -10.34 -0.66
C MET A 81 0.83 -9.84 0.37
N ALA A 82 -0.14 -9.02 -0.04
CA ALA A 82 -1.23 -8.57 0.81
C ALA A 82 -2.30 -9.65 1.05
N ALA A 83 -2.41 -10.65 0.18
CA ALA A 83 -3.49 -11.63 0.26
C ALA A 83 -3.45 -12.48 1.54
N VAL A 84 -2.26 -12.85 2.02
CA VAL A 84 -2.09 -13.66 3.24
C VAL A 84 -2.62 -12.93 4.49
N PRO A 85 -2.17 -11.70 4.82
CA PRO A 85 -2.70 -10.99 5.97
C PRO A 85 -4.17 -10.58 5.81
N LEU A 86 -4.63 -10.27 4.59
CA LEU A 86 -6.03 -9.93 4.33
C LEU A 86 -6.99 -11.13 4.43
N GLY A 87 -6.50 -12.35 4.22
CA GLY A 87 -7.34 -13.56 4.16
C GLY A 87 -8.06 -13.76 2.81
N PHE A 88 -7.90 -12.84 1.87
CA PHE A 88 -8.43 -12.91 0.50
C PHE A 88 -7.50 -12.18 -0.47
N THR A 89 -7.58 -12.49 -1.76
CA THR A 89 -6.80 -11.79 -2.80
C THR A 89 -7.55 -10.56 -3.31
N PRO A 90 -7.00 -9.33 -3.19
CA PRO A 90 -7.58 -8.16 -3.82
C PRO A 90 -7.75 -8.33 -5.32
N SER A 91 -8.88 -7.88 -5.86
CA SER A 91 -9.09 -7.88 -7.31
C SER A 91 -8.25 -6.78 -7.96
N HIS A 92 -7.94 -6.94 -9.25
CA HIS A 92 -7.12 -5.96 -9.96
C HIS A 92 -7.52 -5.72 -11.41
N ARG A 93 -7.24 -4.51 -11.90
CA ARG A 93 -7.41 -4.12 -13.31
C ARG A 93 -6.31 -3.18 -13.75
N PHE A 94 -5.79 -3.40 -14.95
CA PHE A 94 -4.86 -2.50 -15.62
C PHE A 94 -5.53 -1.87 -16.84
N VAL A 95 -5.45 -0.55 -16.96
CA VAL A 95 -6.00 0.19 -18.10
C VAL A 95 -4.85 0.93 -18.80
N GLY A 96 -4.76 0.79 -20.12
CA GLY A 96 -3.73 1.44 -20.92
C GLY A 96 -2.33 0.81 -20.86
N PRO A 97 -1.33 1.51 -21.41
CA PRO A 97 0.03 1.00 -21.60
C PRO A 97 0.91 1.11 -20.34
N VAL A 98 0.46 0.55 -19.21
CA VAL A 98 1.11 0.68 -17.88
C VAL A 98 2.62 0.42 -17.89
N ASP A 99 3.10 -0.66 -18.52
CA ASP A 99 4.52 -1.02 -18.50
C ASP A 99 5.40 -0.14 -19.40
N THR A 100 4.85 0.47 -20.45
CA THR A 100 5.61 1.26 -21.43
C THR A 100 5.44 2.76 -21.26
N ALA A 101 4.34 3.22 -20.65
CA ALA A 101 4.08 4.63 -20.42
C ALA A 101 4.60 5.11 -19.06
N VAL A 102 4.51 4.29 -18.01
CA VAL A 102 4.87 4.72 -16.65
C VAL A 102 6.36 4.60 -16.42
N GLY A 103 7.06 5.73 -16.29
CA GLY A 103 8.49 5.77 -15.97
C GLY A 103 8.83 5.18 -14.59
N ASP A 104 10.09 4.75 -14.40
CA ASP A 104 10.51 4.01 -13.20
C ASP A 104 10.34 4.81 -11.89
N LEU A 105 10.59 6.12 -11.91
CA LEU A 105 10.41 6.98 -10.72
C LEU A 105 8.94 7.03 -10.28
N THR A 106 8.03 7.27 -11.22
CA THR A 106 6.57 7.27 -10.96
C THR A 106 6.11 5.87 -10.55
N GLY A 107 6.58 4.82 -11.23
CA GLY A 107 6.29 3.43 -10.89
C GLY A 107 6.75 3.04 -9.49
N LYS A 108 7.93 3.49 -9.04
CA LYS A 108 8.42 3.28 -7.65
C LYS A 108 7.51 3.93 -6.61
N ASN A 109 7.10 5.17 -6.84
CA ASN A 109 6.19 5.87 -5.93
C ASN A 109 4.78 5.25 -5.93
N LEU A 110 4.29 4.79 -7.08
CA LEU A 110 3.02 4.07 -7.20
C LEU A 110 3.02 2.77 -6.39
N ILE A 111 4.07 1.95 -6.50
CA ILE A 111 4.20 0.71 -5.71
C ILE A 111 4.23 1.01 -4.22
N ALA A 112 4.97 2.05 -3.81
CA ALA A 112 4.99 2.47 -2.40
C ALA A 112 3.61 2.93 -1.91
N ALA A 113 2.85 3.65 -2.76
CA ALA A 113 1.49 4.09 -2.45
C ALA A 113 0.50 2.91 -2.35
N LEU A 114 0.57 1.95 -3.28
CA LEU A 114 -0.24 0.73 -3.23
C LEU A 114 -0.01 -0.04 -1.94
N ARG A 115 1.25 -0.26 -1.59
CA ARG A 115 1.67 -0.98 -0.39
C ARG A 115 1.20 -0.32 0.90
N GLU A 116 1.39 0.99 1.02
CA GLU A 116 0.90 1.78 2.16
C GLU A 116 -0.62 1.64 2.27
N THR A 117 -1.32 1.71 1.14
CA THR A 117 -2.78 1.60 1.13
C THR A 117 -3.26 0.20 1.53
N LEU A 118 -2.64 -0.87 1.02
CA LEU A 118 -2.97 -2.24 1.41
C LEU A 118 -2.64 -2.52 2.89
N SER A 119 -1.56 -1.93 3.43
CA SER A 119 -1.23 -1.97 4.86
C SER A 119 -2.31 -1.29 5.71
N ASN A 120 -2.75 -0.10 5.30
CA ASN A 120 -3.83 0.62 5.98
C ASN A 120 -5.16 -0.14 5.93
N ALA A 121 -5.51 -0.74 4.79
CA ALA A 121 -6.71 -1.55 4.66
C ALA A 121 -6.67 -2.76 5.60
N PHE A 122 -5.55 -3.49 5.63
CA PHE A 122 -5.35 -4.61 6.57
C PHE A 122 -5.49 -4.19 8.03
N ARG A 123 -4.89 -3.05 8.42
CA ARG A 123 -4.88 -2.60 9.83
C ARG A 123 -6.22 -2.01 10.28
N HIS A 124 -7.00 -1.43 9.38
CA HIS A 124 -8.09 -0.53 9.77
C HIS A 124 -9.43 -0.80 9.08
N ALA A 125 -9.45 -1.35 7.86
CA ALA A 125 -10.68 -1.36 7.08
C ALA A 125 -11.68 -2.42 7.56
N HIS A 126 -11.24 -3.56 8.09
CA HIS A 126 -12.12 -4.73 8.30
C HIS A 126 -12.94 -5.07 7.03
N ALA A 127 -12.30 -4.93 5.87
CA ALA A 127 -12.91 -5.15 4.57
C ALA A 127 -12.89 -6.63 4.19
N ASP A 128 -13.90 -7.07 3.45
CA ASP A 128 -13.97 -8.40 2.84
C ASP A 128 -13.62 -8.34 1.34
N ARG A 129 -13.56 -7.13 0.77
CA ARG A 129 -13.24 -6.89 -0.62
C ARG A 129 -12.35 -5.66 -0.79
N ILE A 130 -11.35 -5.80 -1.65
CA ILE A 130 -10.50 -4.69 -2.11
C ILE A 130 -10.36 -4.77 -3.64
N GLU A 131 -10.49 -3.62 -4.30
CA GLU A 131 -10.30 -3.45 -5.73
C GLU A 131 -9.10 -2.53 -6.01
N VAL A 132 -8.15 -3.00 -6.81
CA VAL A 132 -6.95 -2.25 -7.21
C VAL A 132 -7.00 -1.94 -8.71
N VAL A 133 -7.03 -0.68 -9.09
CA VAL A 133 -7.02 -0.25 -10.50
C VAL A 133 -5.79 0.61 -10.77
N VAL A 134 -5.03 0.25 -11.80
CA VAL A 134 -3.95 1.10 -12.32
C VAL A 134 -4.30 1.51 -13.74
N ASP A 135 -4.57 2.80 -13.92
CA ASP A 135 -5.00 3.40 -15.18
C ASP A 135 -3.93 4.35 -15.71
N ALA A 136 -3.23 3.93 -16.77
CA ALA A 136 -2.25 4.72 -17.51
C ALA A 136 -2.85 5.40 -18.75
N THR A 137 -4.16 5.65 -18.73
CA THR A 137 -4.87 6.53 -19.69
C THR A 137 -5.42 7.78 -19.03
N ALA A 138 -5.18 7.96 -17.73
CA ALA A 138 -5.72 9.06 -16.96
C ALA A 138 -5.17 10.41 -17.47
N THR A 139 -6.06 11.38 -17.57
CA THR A 139 -5.69 12.80 -17.69
C THR A 139 -5.73 13.42 -16.30
N LEU A 140 -4.63 14.08 -15.92
CA LEU A 140 -4.52 14.79 -14.66
C LEU A 140 -5.30 16.11 -14.69
N PRO A 141 -5.58 16.74 -13.53
CA PRO A 141 -6.31 18.01 -13.48
C PRO A 141 -5.67 19.15 -14.29
N ASP A 142 -4.35 19.10 -14.51
CA ASP A 142 -3.60 20.07 -15.31
C ASP A 142 -3.54 19.74 -16.81
N GLY A 143 -4.24 18.69 -17.25
CA GLY A 143 -4.34 18.25 -18.65
C GLY A 143 -3.21 17.34 -19.12
N ARG A 144 -2.21 17.04 -18.29
CA ARG A 144 -1.12 16.13 -18.67
C ARG A 144 -1.57 14.66 -18.63
N PRO A 145 -1.00 13.78 -19.47
CA PRO A 145 -1.16 12.35 -19.29
C PRO A 145 -0.52 11.92 -17.97
N GLY A 146 -1.13 10.94 -17.31
CA GLY A 146 -0.64 10.43 -16.05
C GLY A 146 -1.20 9.06 -15.72
N VAL A 147 -0.65 8.47 -14.67
CA VAL A 147 -1.13 7.22 -14.11
C VAL A 147 -1.97 7.49 -12.88
N ARG A 148 -3.07 6.76 -12.75
CA ARG A 148 -3.94 6.77 -11.59
C ARG A 148 -4.01 5.38 -10.97
N LEU A 149 -3.58 5.29 -9.72
CA LEU A 149 -3.82 4.16 -8.84
C LEU A 149 -5.09 4.44 -8.03
N THR A 150 -6.05 3.53 -8.09
CA THR A 150 -7.24 3.51 -7.23
C THR A 150 -7.20 2.23 -6.41
N VAL A 151 -7.32 2.35 -5.08
CA VAL A 151 -7.50 1.21 -4.19
C VAL A 151 -8.74 1.47 -3.36
N ALA A 152 -9.76 0.63 -3.53
CA ALA A 152 -11.05 0.80 -2.86
C ALA A 152 -11.42 -0.44 -2.05
N ASP A 153 -11.90 -0.24 -0.83
CA ASP A 153 -12.37 -1.27 0.08
C ASP A 153 -13.84 -1.09 0.46
N ASP A 154 -14.48 -2.15 0.95
CA ASP A 154 -15.85 -2.15 1.48
C ASP A 154 -15.90 -2.13 3.01
N GLY A 155 -14.83 -1.66 3.65
CA GLY A 155 -14.66 -1.70 5.09
C GLY A 155 -15.44 -0.63 5.87
N VAL A 156 -14.94 -0.30 7.05
CA VAL A 156 -15.57 0.66 7.99
C VAL A 156 -15.29 2.13 7.65
N GLY A 157 -14.46 2.40 6.65
CA GLY A 157 -14.04 3.75 6.27
C GLY A 157 -12.99 4.36 7.20
N VAL A 158 -12.59 5.61 6.91
CA VAL A 158 -11.63 6.36 7.73
C VAL A 158 -12.40 7.15 8.81
N PRO A 159 -12.23 6.85 10.12
CA PRO A 159 -12.93 7.57 11.18
C PRO A 159 -12.53 9.05 11.24
N GLU A 160 -13.51 9.92 11.53
CA GLU A 160 -13.27 11.35 11.76
C GLU A 160 -12.29 11.56 12.93
N GLY A 161 -11.24 12.36 12.72
CA GLY A 161 -10.21 12.62 13.72
C GLY A 161 -9.19 11.48 13.92
N GLY A 162 -9.24 10.41 13.12
CA GLY A 162 -8.22 9.36 13.09
C GLY A 162 -6.85 9.90 12.65
N ARG A 163 -5.78 9.21 13.08
CA ARG A 163 -4.39 9.60 12.75
C ARG A 163 -4.15 9.44 11.25
N ARG A 164 -3.72 10.51 10.57
CA ARG A 164 -3.58 10.57 9.10
C ARG A 164 -2.13 10.41 8.61
N SER A 165 -1.23 9.83 9.41
CA SER A 165 0.21 9.70 9.04
C SER A 165 0.40 8.91 7.74
N GLY A 166 -0.29 7.78 7.57
CA GLY A 166 -0.26 7.00 6.32
C GLY A 166 -0.79 7.80 5.11
N LEU A 167 -1.83 8.60 5.32
CA LEU A 167 -2.40 9.46 4.28
C LEU A 167 -1.45 10.59 3.88
N HIS A 168 -0.75 11.17 4.85
CA HIS A 168 0.27 12.19 4.58
C HIS A 168 1.48 11.59 3.85
N ASN A 169 1.86 10.34 4.15
CA ASN A 169 2.87 9.63 3.38
C ASN A 169 2.43 9.40 1.92
N LEU A 170 1.16 9.07 1.67
CA LEU A 170 0.62 8.93 0.32
C LEU A 170 0.66 10.26 -0.45
N GLU A 171 0.26 11.35 0.19
CA GLU A 171 0.29 12.71 -0.37
C GLU A 171 1.72 13.13 -0.72
N ARG A 172 2.66 13.04 0.21
CA ARG A 172 4.08 13.37 -0.01
C ARG A 172 4.70 12.59 -1.17
N ARG A 173 4.36 11.30 -1.30
CA ARG A 173 4.84 10.44 -2.39
C ARG A 173 4.29 10.88 -3.74
N ALA A 174 3.04 11.33 -3.79
CA ALA A 174 2.45 11.89 -4.99
C ALA A 174 3.14 13.21 -5.36
N GLU A 175 3.29 14.12 -4.39
CA GLU A 175 3.93 15.43 -4.58
C GLU A 175 5.37 15.31 -5.08
N THR A 176 6.13 14.31 -4.59
CA THR A 176 7.52 14.03 -5.00
C THR A 176 7.64 13.81 -6.51
N VAL A 177 6.59 13.33 -7.17
CA VAL A 177 6.53 13.11 -8.62
C VAL A 177 5.56 14.07 -9.33
N GLY A 178 5.19 15.17 -8.68
CA GLY A 178 4.28 16.18 -9.24
C GLY A 178 2.84 15.73 -9.38
N GLY A 179 2.42 14.77 -8.55
CA GLY A 179 1.08 14.20 -8.49
C GLY A 179 0.28 14.63 -7.25
N ALA A 180 -0.84 13.96 -7.01
CA ALA A 180 -1.70 14.19 -5.85
C ALA A 180 -2.29 12.88 -5.30
N SER A 181 -2.67 12.88 -4.03
CA SER A 181 -3.40 11.78 -3.38
C SER A 181 -4.70 12.31 -2.78
N ARG A 182 -5.80 11.57 -2.92
CA ARG A 182 -7.13 11.93 -2.40
C ARG A 182 -7.81 10.72 -1.78
N LEU A 183 -8.68 10.99 -0.82
CA LEU A 183 -9.59 10.00 -0.25
C LEU A 183 -11.01 10.22 -0.72
N GLY A 184 -11.75 9.13 -0.86
CA GLY A 184 -13.17 9.12 -1.17
C GLY A 184 -13.89 7.98 -0.45
N PRO A 185 -15.23 7.92 -0.61
CA PRO A 185 -16.03 6.81 -0.11
C PRO A 185 -15.60 5.48 -0.75
N GLY A 186 -15.79 4.38 -0.03
CA GLY A 186 -15.46 3.03 -0.51
C GLY A 186 -16.50 2.44 -1.45
N ILE A 187 -16.36 1.13 -1.67
CA ILE A 187 -17.22 0.32 -2.56
C ILE A 187 -18.28 -0.49 -1.79
N GLY A 188 -18.44 -0.24 -0.50
CA GLY A 188 -19.49 -0.80 0.34
C GLY A 188 -20.84 -0.12 0.11
N ALA A 189 -21.88 -0.66 0.76
CA ALA A 189 -23.22 -0.08 0.71
C ALA A 189 -23.20 1.39 1.19
N ASP A 190 -23.95 2.25 0.51
CA ASP A 190 -24.05 3.70 0.80
C ASP A 190 -22.68 4.44 0.83
N GLY A 191 -21.67 3.91 0.13
CA GLY A 191 -20.31 4.49 0.12
C GLY A 191 -19.45 4.08 1.32
N GLY A 192 -19.85 3.02 2.03
CA GLY A 192 -19.05 2.40 3.08
C GLY A 192 -17.67 1.96 2.59
N GLY A 193 -16.68 2.03 3.49
CA GLY A 193 -15.28 1.74 3.18
C GLY A 193 -14.49 2.98 2.78
N THR A 194 -13.32 2.75 2.20
CA THR A 194 -12.40 3.82 1.78
C THR A 194 -11.97 3.62 0.33
N THR A 195 -11.89 4.71 -0.42
CA THR A 195 -11.14 4.75 -1.69
C THR A 195 -9.95 5.68 -1.55
N VAL A 196 -8.75 5.16 -1.83
CA VAL A 196 -7.54 5.95 -2.04
C VAL A 196 -7.33 6.13 -3.54
N LEU A 197 -7.20 7.39 -3.95
CA LEU A 197 -6.86 7.79 -5.30
C LEU A 197 -5.47 8.43 -5.28
N TRP A 198 -4.49 7.80 -5.90
CA TRP A 198 -3.15 8.36 -6.10
C TRP A 198 -2.91 8.57 -7.58
N GLU A 199 -2.50 9.76 -7.99
CA GLU A 199 -2.27 10.07 -9.40
C GLU A 199 -0.99 10.89 -9.59
N ALA A 200 -0.28 10.66 -10.69
CA ALA A 200 0.96 11.35 -11.01
C ALA A 200 1.23 11.36 -12.52
N PRO A 201 1.97 12.35 -13.04
CA PRO A 201 2.41 12.34 -14.42
C PRO A 201 3.39 11.19 -14.68
N TYR A 202 3.41 10.72 -15.93
CA TYR A 202 4.42 9.78 -16.41
C TYR A 202 5.18 10.31 -17.62
#